data_AF-A0A3P1Z0Y1-F1
#
_entry.id   AF-A0A3P1Z0Y1-F1
#
_cell.length_a   1.000
_cell.length_b   1.000
_cell.length_c   1.000
_cell.angle_alpha   90.00
_cell.angle_beta   90.00
_cell.angle_gamma   90.00
#
_symmetry.space_group_name_H-M   'P 1'
#
loop_
_entity.id
_entity.type
_entity.pdbx_description
1 polymer ?
#
loop_
_entity_poly.entity_id
_entity_poly.type
_entity_poly.pdbx_seq_one_letter_code
_entity_poly.pdbx_strand_id
1 'polypeptide(L)'
;MKKNMYYFAVVLLLGIAIPTQAQVSARQGRNRDADRGGERGTMAKATVSSGKTYYVSPNGSVRADGLSKDTPLKDLQKAIDLAEEGSTILVAEGNYLGNMDRGYIECGRFGNGADDGKFLKFYGGYSLDFSERDPVKYITKIQPNEKSPRSIGSALFHITARRAYGDKRPAGEVVVDGFTFDGGEFIQYYKPDVNDPRTGTPNKEVLTGMLIHPDAQAGNSVGISKADWRALHLTVEGKVKITNCVFVNCRYFGLQGGMGAGHIEASNNVFVANRYAACEIWGTLAAGRENEISLDFHHNTVLFSWPITKEFETMGQGFRFMNGIRTINVYNNIFAFNARCGVERCRYENKKEYEKLKQSNLYNNYFLGNMYDLEICDSSVPINVPASRIEEAEEIGPKYEGNKEMPFDQSFISAIDAPYLKGFTELKISTSESYDANSSANQLNRFLGLNQQGTSTTRVSMFANKYPWEKARNLFGAVKGYGAQTPEKK
;
A
#
# COMPACT_ATOMS: atom_id res chain seq x y z
N MET A 1 -27.15 33.39 -41.04
CA MET A 1 -27.61 34.80 -41.15
C MET A 1 -28.12 35.26 -39.78
N LYS A 2 -27.63 36.41 -39.28
CA LYS A 2 -28.09 37.25 -38.13
C LYS A 2 -28.08 36.60 -36.73
N LYS A 3 -27.07 36.82 -35.87
CA LYS A 3 -26.76 37.98 -34.96
C LYS A 3 -27.87 38.36 -33.95
N ASN A 4 -27.62 38.09 -32.67
CA ASN A 4 -27.59 39.02 -31.50
C ASN A 4 -27.66 38.19 -30.18
N MET A 5 -27.17 38.55 -28.98
CA MET A 5 -26.12 39.42 -28.43
C MET A 5 -26.45 39.54 -26.91
N TYR A 6 -25.59 38.97 -26.05
CA TYR A 6 -25.22 39.31 -24.65
C TYR A 6 -26.25 39.53 -23.52
N TYR A 7 -25.95 39.00 -22.31
CA TYR A 7 -25.36 39.80 -21.23
C TYR A 7 -24.59 38.96 -20.18
N PHE A 8 -23.44 39.53 -19.79
CA PHE A 8 -22.48 39.12 -18.75
C PHE A 8 -22.95 39.57 -17.36
N ALA A 9 -22.53 38.86 -16.30
CA ALA A 9 -22.39 39.43 -14.96
C ALA A 9 -20.99 39.12 -14.41
N VAL A 10 -20.28 40.21 -14.11
CA VAL A 10 -18.93 40.32 -13.57
C VAL A 10 -19.00 40.21 -12.05
N VAL A 11 -18.09 39.46 -11.42
CA VAL A 11 -17.78 39.61 -9.98
C VAL A 11 -16.34 40.11 -9.86
N LEU A 12 -16.23 41.26 -9.19
CA LEU A 12 -15.03 42.07 -9.01
C LEU A 12 -14.08 41.44 -7.98
N LEU A 13 -12.81 41.35 -8.33
CA LEU A 13 -11.68 41.11 -7.41
C LEU A 13 -11.31 42.42 -6.70
N LEU A 14 -11.19 42.38 -5.37
CA LEU A 14 -10.51 43.40 -4.57
C LEU A 14 -9.16 42.83 -4.12
N GLY A 15 -8.09 43.48 -4.57
CA GLY A 15 -6.71 43.10 -4.30
C GLY A 15 -6.22 43.57 -2.94
N ILE A 16 -5.28 42.80 -2.38
CA ILE A 16 -4.34 43.26 -1.37
C ILE A 16 -2.94 42.99 -1.93
N ALA A 17 -2.15 44.07 -2.04
CA ALA A 17 -0.80 44.08 -2.58
C ALA A 17 0.21 43.57 -1.55
N ILE A 18 1.18 42.76 -2.00
CA ILE A 18 2.44 42.51 -1.30
C ILE A 18 3.56 42.67 -2.34
N PRO A 19 4.59 43.50 -2.09
CA PRO A 19 5.60 43.84 -3.09
C PRO A 19 6.61 42.71 -3.31
N THR A 20 6.82 42.36 -4.58
CA THR A 20 7.94 41.55 -5.07
C THR A 20 9.13 42.46 -5.37
N GLN A 21 10.23 42.28 -4.62
CA GLN A 21 11.53 42.81 -4.98
C GLN A 21 12.33 41.68 -5.64
N ALA A 22 12.39 41.73 -6.97
CA ALA A 22 13.36 40.97 -7.76
C ALA A 22 14.62 41.82 -7.91
N GLN A 23 15.73 41.39 -7.32
CA GLN A 23 17.05 41.91 -7.66
C GLN A 23 17.76 40.93 -8.60
N VAL A 24 17.82 41.35 -9.86
CA VAL A 24 18.76 40.86 -10.87
C VAL A 24 20.14 41.37 -10.49
N SER A 25 21.12 40.47 -10.35
CA SER A 25 22.54 40.86 -10.35
C SER A 25 23.33 39.99 -11.31
N ALA A 26 23.97 40.71 -12.23
CA ALA A 26 24.72 40.24 -13.38
C ALA A 26 25.85 39.27 -13.04
N ARG A 27 26.01 38.26 -13.91
CA ARG A 27 27.25 37.51 -14.06
C ARG A 27 28.31 38.42 -14.69
N GLN A 28 29.37 38.72 -13.95
CA GLN A 28 30.65 39.12 -14.52
C GLN A 28 31.70 38.09 -14.14
N GLY A 29 32.32 37.52 -15.17
CA GLY A 29 33.40 36.55 -15.03
C GLY A 29 34.69 37.20 -14.55
N ARG A 30 35.48 36.43 -13.81
CA ARG A 30 36.93 36.58 -13.70
C ARG A 30 37.55 35.20 -13.48
N ASN A 31 38.29 34.76 -14.49
CA ASN A 31 39.31 33.72 -14.36
C ASN A 31 40.38 34.20 -13.36
N ARG A 32 40.75 33.34 -12.41
CA ARG A 32 42.10 33.28 -11.86
C ARG A 32 42.47 31.83 -11.53
N ASP A 33 43.49 31.41 -12.27
CA ASP A 33 44.50 30.37 -12.07
C ASP A 33 44.39 29.42 -10.88
N ALA A 34 44.43 28.13 -11.23
CA ALA A 34 44.60 27.01 -10.33
C ALA A 34 46.06 26.88 -9.90
N ASP A 35 46.31 27.03 -8.61
CA ASP A 35 47.54 26.58 -7.96
C ASP A 35 47.36 25.12 -7.51
N ARG A 36 48.35 24.28 -7.86
CA ARG A 36 48.39 22.85 -7.56
C ARG A 36 49.11 22.66 -6.23
N GLY A 37 48.35 22.48 -5.15
CA GLY A 37 48.86 21.99 -3.87
C GLY A 37 48.22 20.64 -3.53
N GLY A 38 49.00 19.57 -3.58
CA GLY A 38 48.54 18.24 -3.18
C GLY A 38 48.58 18.06 -1.67
N GLU A 39 47.49 17.56 -1.09
CA GLU A 39 47.49 16.95 0.23
C GLU A 39 46.71 15.63 0.18
N ARG A 40 47.42 14.55 0.52
CA ARG A 40 46.86 13.22 0.78
C ARG A 40 46.03 13.29 2.05
N GLY A 41 44.73 13.52 1.90
CA GLY A 41 43.75 13.37 2.96
C GLY A 41 43.44 11.89 3.20
N THR A 42 43.92 11.36 4.32
CA THR A 42 43.56 10.06 4.89
C THR A 42 42.04 9.92 4.93
N MET A 43 41.48 8.92 4.24
CA MET A 43 40.05 8.59 4.32
C MET A 43 39.73 8.14 5.75
N ALA A 44 39.26 9.08 6.56
CA ALA A 44 38.55 8.77 7.80
C ALA A 44 37.29 7.98 7.40
N LYS A 45 37.26 6.70 7.79
CA LYS A 45 36.10 5.84 7.66
C LYS A 45 34.98 6.50 8.49
N ALA A 46 34.04 7.17 7.82
CA ALA A 46 32.90 7.78 8.49
C ALA A 46 32.13 6.70 9.24
N THR A 47 32.29 6.66 10.56
CA THR A 47 31.45 5.90 11.46
C THR A 47 30.04 6.47 11.35
N VAL A 48 29.14 5.71 10.75
CA VAL A 48 27.70 5.99 10.84
C VAL A 48 27.36 5.94 12.33
N SER A 49 27.12 7.09 12.94
CA SER A 49 26.64 7.18 14.32
C SER A 49 25.37 6.35 14.42
N SER A 50 25.36 5.33 15.28
CA SER A 50 24.13 4.59 15.57
C SER A 50 23.20 5.54 16.31
N GLY A 51 22.10 5.93 15.66
CA GLY A 51 21.10 6.81 16.27
C GLY A 51 20.56 6.23 17.58
N LYS A 52 20.01 7.10 18.44
CA LYS A 52 19.47 6.72 19.75
C LYS A 52 18.32 5.71 19.62
N THR A 53 18.11 4.93 20.67
CA THR A 53 16.93 4.06 20.81
C THR A 53 15.85 4.78 21.62
N TYR A 54 14.64 4.81 21.08
CA TYR A 54 13.44 5.31 21.74
C TYR A 54 12.48 4.17 22.08
N TYR A 55 11.81 4.26 23.23
CA TYR A 55 10.82 3.31 23.71
C TYR A 55 9.44 3.95 23.69
N VAL A 56 8.46 3.25 23.12
CA VAL A 56 7.08 3.72 22.96
C VAL A 56 6.12 2.69 23.53
N SER A 57 5.23 3.11 24.43
CA SER A 57 4.24 2.25 25.09
C SER A 57 2.96 3.05 25.35
N PRO A 58 1.76 2.46 25.24
CA PRO A 58 0.51 3.16 25.56
C PRO A 58 0.44 3.61 27.03
N ASN A 59 1.23 2.98 27.91
CA ASN A 59 1.35 3.34 29.33
C ASN A 59 2.44 4.41 29.59
N GLY A 60 3.10 4.89 28.54
CA GLY A 60 4.13 5.91 28.62
C GLY A 60 3.59 7.31 28.90
N SER A 61 4.50 8.28 28.90
CA SER A 61 4.20 9.69 29.16
C SER A 61 4.45 10.53 27.92
N VAL A 62 3.57 11.51 27.67
CA VAL A 62 3.75 12.52 26.62
C VAL A 62 4.89 13.50 26.93
N ARG A 63 5.38 13.52 28.18
CA ARG A 63 6.48 14.38 28.66
C ARG A 63 7.81 13.64 28.83
N ALA A 64 7.86 12.33 28.61
CA ALA A 64 9.10 11.57 28.69
C ALA A 64 10.05 11.91 27.54
N ASP A 65 11.33 11.57 27.70
CA ASP A 65 12.31 11.61 26.61
C ASP A 65 12.27 10.35 25.72
N GLY A 66 11.74 9.25 26.26
CA GLY A 66 11.66 7.96 25.58
C GLY A 66 12.98 7.20 25.52
N LEU A 67 14.03 7.61 26.24
CA LEU A 67 15.37 7.02 26.11
C LEU A 67 15.62 5.80 27.02
N SER A 68 14.64 5.46 27.88
CA SER A 68 14.65 4.27 28.73
C SER A 68 13.31 3.53 28.66
N LYS A 69 13.35 2.22 28.94
CA LYS A 69 12.16 1.37 29.12
C LYS A 69 11.26 1.84 30.27
N ASP A 70 11.85 2.48 31.29
CA ASP A 70 11.13 2.99 32.47
C ASP A 70 10.43 4.33 32.21
N THR A 71 10.88 5.07 31.19
CA THR A 71 10.32 6.36 30.77
C THR A 71 9.92 6.35 29.29
N PRO A 72 9.04 5.42 28.86
CA PRO A 72 8.66 5.33 27.47
C PRO A 72 7.76 6.51 27.09
N LEU A 73 7.84 6.90 25.82
CA LEU A 73 6.92 7.84 25.20
C LEU A 73 5.55 7.19 25.03
N LYS A 74 4.49 7.98 25.24
CA LYS A 74 3.12 7.50 24.98
C LYS A 74 2.83 7.33 23.49
N ASP A 75 3.23 8.32 22.70
CA ASP A 75 2.84 8.46 21.29
C ASP A 75 3.99 8.13 20.34
N LEU A 76 3.73 7.24 19.37
CA LEU A 76 4.69 6.91 18.31
C LEU A 76 5.09 8.14 17.48
N GLN A 77 4.13 9.02 17.21
CA GLN A 77 4.41 10.26 16.49
C GLN A 77 5.41 11.15 17.25
N LYS A 78 5.28 11.24 18.59
CA LYS A 78 6.22 12.01 19.40
C LYS A 78 7.64 11.44 19.34
N ALA A 79 7.78 10.11 19.32
CA ALA A 79 9.08 9.45 19.15
C ALA A 79 9.69 9.78 17.78
N ILE A 80 8.90 9.78 16.70
CA ILE A 80 9.35 10.18 15.36
C ILE A 80 9.81 11.65 15.34
N ASP A 81 9.06 12.53 15.99
CA ASP A 81 9.37 13.96 16.04
C ASP A 81 10.72 14.20 16.75
N LEU A 82 10.99 13.46 17.85
CA LEU A 82 12.24 13.54 18.63
C LEU A 82 13.42 12.78 18.01
N ALA A 83 13.15 11.73 17.24
CA ALA A 83 14.18 10.86 16.71
C ALA A 83 15.15 11.61 15.80
N GLU A 84 16.43 11.26 15.90
CA GLU A 84 17.47 11.73 15.00
C GLU A 84 17.64 10.74 13.86
N GLU A 85 18.38 11.14 12.83
CA GLU A 85 18.73 10.28 11.69
C GLU A 85 19.32 8.94 12.16
N GLY A 86 18.86 7.82 11.60
CA GLY A 86 19.35 6.49 11.96
C GLY A 86 18.87 5.91 13.31
N SER A 87 18.00 6.62 14.03
CA SER A 87 17.43 6.16 15.30
C SER A 87 16.58 4.89 15.18
N THR A 88 16.50 4.16 16.29
CA THR A 88 15.66 2.98 16.46
C THR A 88 14.50 3.33 17.39
N ILE A 89 13.28 2.91 17.05
CA ILE A 89 12.07 3.09 17.85
C ILE A 89 11.48 1.71 18.14
N LEU A 90 11.47 1.34 19.40
CA LEU A 90 10.90 0.08 19.91
C LEU A 90 9.50 0.37 20.45
N VAL A 91 8.51 -0.40 19.98
CA VAL A 91 7.10 -0.12 20.22
C VAL A 91 6.46 -1.33 20.90
N ALA A 92 5.92 -1.11 22.09
CA ALA A 92 5.17 -2.11 22.84
C ALA A 92 3.81 -2.40 22.17
N GLU A 93 3.17 -3.48 22.60
CA GLU A 93 1.79 -3.78 22.25
C GLU A 93 0.85 -2.60 22.57
N GLY A 94 -0.11 -2.34 21.69
CA GLY A 94 -1.00 -1.20 21.79
C GLY A 94 -1.53 -0.73 20.44
N ASN A 95 -2.49 0.19 20.48
CA ASN A 95 -3.03 0.87 19.30
C ASN A 95 -2.51 2.30 19.22
N TYR A 96 -1.78 2.65 18.16
CA TYR A 96 -1.10 3.93 18.02
C TYR A 96 -1.74 4.75 16.89
N LEU A 97 -2.44 5.82 17.26
CA LEU A 97 -3.25 6.64 16.34
C LEU A 97 -2.62 7.99 16.03
N GLY A 98 -1.38 8.22 16.48
CA GLY A 98 -0.66 9.48 16.34
C GLY A 98 -1.08 10.52 17.36
N ASN A 99 -0.48 11.70 17.27
CA ASN A 99 -0.73 12.78 18.22
C ASN A 99 -2.23 13.10 18.29
N MET A 100 -2.79 13.07 19.51
CA MET A 100 -4.22 13.33 19.79
C MET A 100 -5.19 12.39 19.04
N ASP A 101 -4.81 11.13 18.83
CA ASP A 101 -5.63 10.12 18.18
C ASP A 101 -6.14 10.50 16.78
N ARG A 102 -5.33 11.27 16.04
CA ARG A 102 -5.65 11.75 14.68
C ARG A 102 -5.89 10.64 13.65
N GLY A 103 -5.58 9.39 13.98
CA GLY A 103 -5.84 8.20 13.17
C GLY A 103 -4.74 7.85 12.17
N TYR A 104 -3.58 8.52 12.23
CA TYR A 104 -2.45 8.24 11.33
C TYR A 104 -1.11 8.72 11.90
N ILE A 105 -0.03 8.10 11.41
CA ILE A 105 1.37 8.38 11.76
C ILE A 105 2.11 8.88 10.51
N GLU A 106 3.02 9.84 10.68
CA GLU A 106 3.90 10.28 9.59
C GLU A 106 5.35 10.45 10.05
N CYS A 107 6.28 9.82 9.33
CA CYS A 107 7.70 10.18 9.33
C CYS A 107 7.97 11.01 8.07
N GLY A 108 8.26 12.31 8.24
CA GLY A 108 8.15 13.28 7.14
C GLY A 108 6.68 13.57 6.79
N ARG A 109 6.43 14.28 5.70
CA ARG A 109 5.09 14.76 5.31
C ARG A 109 4.69 14.23 3.94
N PHE A 110 3.52 13.60 3.87
CA PHE A 110 2.98 13.09 2.61
C PHE A 110 2.82 14.22 1.58
N GLY A 111 3.21 13.95 0.32
CA GLY A 111 3.04 14.88 -0.79
C GLY A 111 3.94 16.12 -0.77
N ASN A 112 4.80 16.29 0.24
CA ASN A 112 5.75 17.39 0.29
C ASN A 112 7.08 16.99 -0.35
N GLY A 113 7.28 17.36 -1.63
CA GLY A 113 8.50 17.04 -2.37
C GLY A 113 9.79 17.63 -1.78
N ALA A 114 9.68 18.66 -0.93
CA ALA A 114 10.80 19.29 -0.23
C ALA A 114 11.12 18.65 1.13
N ASP A 115 10.30 17.71 1.60
CA ASP A 115 10.56 16.98 2.83
C ASP A 115 11.42 15.75 2.52
N ASP A 116 12.60 15.68 3.12
CA ASP A 116 13.51 14.55 2.98
C ASP A 116 13.26 13.47 4.06
N GLY A 117 12.50 13.79 5.11
CA GLY A 117 12.18 12.88 6.19
C GLY A 117 13.41 12.39 6.96
N LYS A 118 13.35 11.17 7.50
CA LYS A 118 14.41 10.57 8.34
C LYS A 118 14.49 9.06 8.09
N PHE A 119 15.68 8.49 8.00
CA PHE A 119 15.87 7.05 7.95
C PHE A 119 15.77 6.46 9.37
N LEU A 120 14.55 6.03 9.73
CA LEU A 120 14.23 5.49 11.05
C LEU A 120 13.88 4.00 11.00
N LYS A 121 14.15 3.30 12.10
CA LYS A 121 13.85 1.88 12.26
C LYS A 121 12.76 1.68 13.30
N PHE A 122 11.64 1.09 12.91
CA PHE A 122 10.46 0.86 13.73
C PHE A 122 10.30 -0.63 14.01
N TYR A 123 10.33 -1.02 15.29
CA TYR A 123 10.14 -2.40 15.72
C TYR A 123 8.96 -2.50 16.68
N GLY A 124 7.81 -2.96 16.18
CA GLY A 124 6.67 -3.40 16.98
C GLY A 124 6.91 -4.78 17.58
N GLY A 125 5.98 -5.24 18.41
CA GLY A 125 6.00 -6.60 18.94
C GLY A 125 6.60 -6.75 20.35
N TYR A 126 6.77 -5.67 21.10
CA TYR A 126 7.31 -5.75 22.47
C TYR A 126 6.19 -5.90 23.52
N SER A 127 6.47 -6.63 24.59
CA SER A 127 5.68 -6.54 25.83
C SER A 127 5.66 -5.11 26.39
N LEU A 128 4.67 -4.78 27.22
CA LEU A 128 4.55 -3.43 27.83
C LEU A 128 5.78 -2.97 28.63
N ASP A 129 6.57 -3.90 29.16
CA ASP A 129 7.82 -3.68 29.90
C ASP A 129 9.09 -3.86 29.05
N PHE A 130 8.92 -4.16 27.75
CA PHE A 130 10.01 -4.44 26.80
C PHE A 130 10.95 -5.58 27.23
N SER A 131 10.48 -6.54 28.04
CA SER A 131 11.26 -7.72 28.45
C SER A 131 11.32 -8.82 27.38
N GLU A 132 10.32 -8.90 26.49
CA GLU A 132 10.22 -9.88 25.41
C GLU A 132 9.79 -9.20 24.11
N ARG A 133 10.31 -9.66 22.96
CA ARG A 133 9.76 -9.31 21.64
C ARG A 133 9.25 -10.55 20.92
N ASP A 134 7.95 -10.56 20.65
CA ASP A 134 7.25 -11.56 19.85
C ASP A 134 6.14 -10.84 19.06
N PRO A 135 6.38 -10.53 17.76
CA PRO A 135 5.42 -9.83 16.92
C PRO A 135 4.08 -10.55 16.71
N VAL A 136 3.99 -11.85 17.03
CA VAL A 136 2.75 -12.63 16.96
C VAL A 136 1.95 -12.49 18.26
N LYS A 137 2.64 -12.50 19.41
CA LYS A 137 2.03 -12.40 20.73
C LYS A 137 1.68 -10.97 21.15
N TYR A 138 2.62 -10.03 21.01
CA TYR A 138 2.47 -8.66 21.47
C TYR A 138 2.08 -7.75 20.31
N ILE A 139 0.82 -7.31 20.27
CA ILE A 139 0.26 -6.71 19.05
C ILE A 139 0.47 -5.20 19.05
N THR A 140 1.41 -4.73 18.22
CA THR A 140 1.54 -3.31 17.88
C THR A 140 0.68 -3.01 16.64
N LYS A 141 -0.34 -2.16 16.78
CA LYS A 141 -1.27 -1.86 15.69
C LYS A 141 -1.53 -0.37 15.46
N ILE A 142 -1.94 -0.05 14.25
CA ILE A 142 -2.52 1.23 13.84
C ILE A 142 -3.91 0.92 13.29
N GLN A 143 -4.92 1.15 14.14
CA GLN A 143 -6.32 0.78 13.87
C GLN A 143 -7.25 1.93 14.26
N PRO A 144 -7.49 2.90 13.36
CA PRO A 144 -8.47 3.94 13.58
C PRO A 144 -9.87 3.37 13.76
N ASN A 145 -10.70 4.07 14.52
CA ASN A 145 -12.05 3.65 14.92
C ASN A 145 -12.95 4.88 15.09
N GLU A 146 -14.14 4.73 15.69
CA GLU A 146 -15.10 5.83 15.87
C GLU A 146 -14.57 7.05 16.64
N LYS A 147 -13.47 6.90 17.39
CA LYS A 147 -12.81 8.02 18.09
C LYS A 147 -11.89 8.84 17.19
N SER A 148 -11.48 8.29 16.05
CA SER A 148 -10.65 9.02 15.08
C SER A 148 -11.49 10.00 14.26
N PRO A 149 -10.89 11.11 13.78
CA PRO A 149 -11.55 11.99 12.82
C PRO A 149 -12.02 11.22 11.57
N ARG A 150 -13.16 11.61 10.99
CA ARG A 150 -13.72 10.96 9.78
C ARG A 150 -12.83 11.06 8.54
N SER A 151 -11.85 11.97 8.57
CA SER A 151 -10.80 12.07 7.57
C SER A 151 -9.47 11.82 8.26
N ILE A 152 -8.78 10.77 7.81
CA ILE A 152 -7.38 10.53 8.16
C ILE A 152 -6.49 10.99 7.00
N GLY A 153 -5.17 11.01 7.23
CA GLY A 153 -4.20 11.33 6.18
C GLY A 153 -4.24 10.36 4.99
N SER A 154 -3.36 10.55 4.02
CA SER A 154 -3.28 9.71 2.82
C SER A 154 -2.85 8.26 3.07
N ALA A 155 -2.34 7.98 4.27
CA ALA A 155 -2.01 6.64 4.76
C ALA A 155 -2.19 6.51 6.28
N LEU A 156 -2.36 5.27 6.80
CA LEU A 156 -2.29 4.99 8.24
C LEU A 156 -0.89 5.25 8.78
N PHE A 157 0.12 4.91 7.99
CA PHE A 157 1.50 5.27 8.23
C PHE A 157 2.17 5.71 6.93
N HIS A 158 2.65 6.94 6.89
CA HIS A 158 3.49 7.46 5.81
C HIS A 158 4.94 7.59 6.25
N ILE A 159 5.88 7.20 5.39
CA ILE A 159 7.32 7.38 5.62
C ILE A 159 7.96 8.05 4.40
N THR A 160 8.56 9.21 4.62
CA THR A 160 9.58 9.80 3.75
C THR A 160 10.96 9.54 4.35
N ALA A 161 11.90 9.05 3.55
CA ALA A 161 13.31 8.90 3.93
C ALA A 161 14.20 8.99 2.70
N ARG A 162 14.67 10.19 2.39
CA ARG A 162 15.49 10.52 1.23
C ARG A 162 16.68 11.35 1.66
N ARG A 163 17.77 11.27 0.92
CA ARG A 163 18.87 12.24 1.04
C ARG A 163 18.46 13.54 0.38
N ALA A 164 18.87 14.63 1.01
CA ALA A 164 18.77 15.95 0.43
C ALA A 164 19.46 16.02 -0.94
N TYR A 165 18.94 16.88 -1.82
CA TYR A 165 19.51 17.06 -3.15
C TYR A 165 21.01 17.37 -3.09
N GLY A 166 21.80 16.57 -3.80
CA GLY A 166 23.26 16.73 -3.86
C GLY A 166 24.04 16.04 -2.74
N ASP A 167 23.38 15.46 -1.73
CA ASP A 167 24.05 14.66 -0.72
C ASP A 167 24.51 13.31 -1.32
N LYS A 168 25.83 13.11 -1.31
CA LYS A 168 26.49 11.94 -1.88
C LYS A 168 26.81 10.86 -0.85
N ARG A 169 26.49 11.08 0.43
CA ARG A 169 26.69 10.06 1.48
C ARG A 169 25.82 8.83 1.17
N PRO A 170 26.20 7.64 1.64
CA PRO A 170 25.32 6.47 1.56
C PRO A 170 23.97 6.77 2.22
N ALA A 171 22.88 6.40 1.54
CA ALA A 171 21.54 6.50 2.13
C ALA A 171 21.41 5.58 3.35
N GLY A 172 20.53 5.97 4.29
CA GLY A 172 20.33 5.26 5.54
C GLY A 172 19.49 3.99 5.39
N GLU A 173 18.99 3.52 6.54
CA GLU A 173 18.14 2.33 6.64
C GLU A 173 16.77 2.68 7.22
N VAL A 174 15.71 2.22 6.57
CA VAL A 174 14.33 2.25 7.07
C VAL A 174 13.89 0.83 7.39
N VAL A 175 13.34 0.61 8.58
CA VAL A 175 12.76 -0.69 8.96
C VAL A 175 11.35 -0.46 9.47
N VAL A 176 10.39 -1.27 9.03
CA VAL A 176 9.08 -1.43 9.64
C VAL A 176 8.88 -2.90 9.92
N ASP A 177 9.00 -3.30 11.19
CA ASP A 177 8.97 -4.70 11.60
C ASP A 177 7.92 -4.93 12.69
N GLY A 178 6.95 -5.82 12.42
CA GLY A 178 6.02 -6.30 13.45
C GLY A 178 4.80 -5.43 13.71
N PHE A 179 4.30 -4.70 12.71
CA PHE A 179 3.12 -3.83 12.81
C PHE A 179 1.87 -4.47 12.19
N THR A 180 0.70 -4.22 12.78
CA THR A 180 -0.60 -4.51 12.17
C THR A 180 -1.28 -3.21 11.74
N PHE A 181 -1.56 -3.08 10.45
CA PHE A 181 -2.34 -2.00 9.86
C PHE A 181 -3.74 -2.53 9.57
N ASP A 182 -4.75 -1.99 10.26
CA ASP A 182 -6.13 -2.42 10.09
C ASP A 182 -7.09 -1.24 9.93
N GLY A 183 -7.86 -1.24 8.85
CA GLY A 183 -8.92 -0.26 8.59
C GLY A 183 -10.31 -0.70 8.99
N GLY A 184 -10.49 -1.92 9.48
CA GLY A 184 -11.80 -2.57 9.56
C GLY A 184 -12.84 -1.83 10.41
N GLU A 185 -12.44 -1.09 11.44
CA GLU A 185 -13.38 -0.27 12.24
C GLU A 185 -13.61 1.13 11.64
N PHE A 186 -12.69 1.58 10.80
CA PHE A 186 -12.73 2.92 10.21
C PHE A 186 -13.55 2.94 8.91
N ILE A 187 -13.37 1.93 8.07
CA ILE A 187 -14.03 1.80 6.77
C ILE A 187 -15.53 1.67 6.97
N GLN A 188 -16.28 2.42 6.16
CA GLN A 188 -17.72 2.29 6.13
C GLN A 188 -18.17 1.09 5.28
N TYR A 189 -18.95 0.21 5.89
CA TYR A 189 -19.57 -0.98 5.28
C TYR A 189 -21.09 -0.91 5.43
N TYR A 190 -21.82 -1.61 4.56
CA TYR A 190 -23.25 -1.85 4.83
C TYR A 190 -23.39 -2.72 6.08
N LYS A 191 -24.49 -2.51 6.84
CA LYS A 191 -24.86 -3.50 7.87
C LYS A 191 -25.12 -4.86 7.22
N PRO A 192 -24.67 -5.96 7.83
CA PRO A 192 -24.86 -7.28 7.25
C PRO A 192 -26.35 -7.65 7.21
N ASP A 193 -26.83 -8.05 6.04
CA ASP A 193 -28.19 -8.57 5.83
C ASP A 193 -28.22 -9.54 4.64
N VAL A 194 -28.28 -10.84 4.92
CA VAL A 194 -28.32 -11.89 3.90
C VAL A 194 -29.61 -11.90 3.06
N ASN A 195 -30.67 -11.24 3.52
CA ASN A 195 -31.94 -11.17 2.79
C ASN A 195 -31.99 -9.96 1.84
N ASP A 196 -31.08 -9.00 2.00
CA ASP A 196 -30.97 -7.83 1.13
C ASP A 196 -29.76 -7.97 0.18
N PRO A 197 -29.97 -8.32 -1.09
CA PRO A 197 -28.88 -8.50 -2.05
C PRO A 197 -28.11 -7.21 -2.36
N ARG A 198 -28.61 -6.04 -1.91
CA ARG A 198 -27.89 -4.76 -2.04
C ARG A 198 -26.74 -4.66 -1.06
N THR A 199 -26.75 -5.42 0.05
CA THR A 199 -25.71 -5.31 1.08
C THR A 199 -24.48 -6.14 0.76
N GLY A 200 -24.52 -7.07 -0.20
CA GLY A 200 -23.40 -7.96 -0.51
C GLY A 200 -22.93 -8.78 0.69
N THR A 201 -23.89 -9.33 1.45
CA THR A 201 -23.62 -10.13 2.65
C THR A 201 -23.71 -11.62 2.27
N PRO A 202 -22.58 -12.34 2.10
CA PRO A 202 -22.60 -13.70 1.57
C PRO A 202 -23.21 -14.75 2.52
N ASN A 203 -23.08 -14.56 3.83
CA ASN A 203 -23.61 -15.46 4.85
C ASN A 203 -23.81 -14.72 6.18
N LYS A 204 -24.38 -15.38 7.20
CA LYS A 204 -24.71 -14.75 8.48
C LYS A 204 -23.51 -14.53 9.41
N GLU A 205 -22.36 -15.11 9.10
CA GLU A 205 -21.19 -15.17 9.99
C GLU A 205 -20.10 -14.16 9.59
N VAL A 206 -20.13 -13.63 8.36
CA VAL A 206 -19.29 -12.49 7.98
C VAL A 206 -19.65 -11.23 8.79
N LEU A 207 -18.64 -10.47 9.16
CA LEU A 207 -18.79 -9.37 10.13
C LEU A 207 -19.64 -8.19 9.62
N THR A 208 -19.66 -7.98 8.30
CA THR A 208 -20.28 -6.80 7.67
C THR A 208 -20.82 -7.16 6.28
N GLY A 209 -21.69 -6.30 5.74
CA GLY A 209 -21.94 -6.26 4.32
C GLY A 209 -20.73 -5.72 3.54
N MET A 210 -20.88 -5.53 2.24
CA MET A 210 -19.83 -5.04 1.37
C MET A 210 -19.40 -3.62 1.73
N LEU A 211 -18.16 -3.31 1.38
CA LEU A 211 -17.60 -1.96 1.49
C LEU A 211 -18.44 -0.95 0.69
N ILE A 212 -18.66 0.23 1.26
CA ILE A 212 -19.39 1.31 0.58
C ILE A 212 -18.41 2.19 -0.21
N HIS A 213 -18.56 2.23 -1.53
CA HIS A 213 -17.75 3.08 -2.43
C HIS A 213 -17.90 4.58 -2.07
N PRO A 214 -16.87 5.44 -2.26
CA PRO A 214 -16.98 6.88 -1.99
C PRO A 214 -18.22 7.55 -2.62
N ASP A 215 -18.56 7.15 -3.84
CA ASP A 215 -19.69 7.72 -4.60
C ASP A 215 -21.05 7.10 -4.25
N ALA A 216 -21.09 6.02 -3.46
CA ALA A 216 -22.33 5.38 -3.05
C ALA A 216 -22.96 6.09 -1.83
N GLN A 217 -24.29 6.08 -1.77
CA GLN A 217 -25.00 6.48 -0.55
C GLN A 217 -24.78 5.43 0.54
N ALA A 218 -24.46 5.89 1.75
CA ALA A 218 -24.09 4.99 2.83
C ALA A 218 -25.26 4.15 3.39
N GLY A 219 -26.50 4.63 3.28
CA GLY A 219 -27.67 3.95 3.82
C GLY A 219 -27.49 3.51 5.28
N ASN A 220 -27.99 2.31 5.62
CA ASN A 220 -27.78 1.67 6.91
C ASN A 220 -26.39 1.01 6.95
N SER A 221 -25.46 1.62 7.69
CA SER A 221 -24.03 1.28 7.66
C SER A 221 -23.41 1.17 9.05
N VAL A 222 -22.20 0.60 9.09
CA VAL A 222 -21.25 0.59 10.21
C VAL A 222 -19.91 1.16 9.75
N GLY A 223 -19.05 1.55 10.68
CA GLY A 223 -17.82 2.30 10.39
C GLY A 223 -18.09 3.78 10.11
N ILE A 224 -17.05 4.56 9.84
CA ILE A 224 -17.14 6.03 9.92
C ILE A 224 -16.73 6.79 8.67
N SER A 225 -15.95 6.18 7.78
CA SER A 225 -15.38 6.88 6.63
C SER A 225 -15.44 6.10 5.32
N LYS A 226 -15.67 6.85 4.25
CA LYS A 226 -15.54 6.39 2.86
C LYS A 226 -14.28 6.91 2.19
N ALA A 227 -13.42 7.65 2.90
CA ALA A 227 -12.21 8.23 2.31
C ALA A 227 -11.17 7.14 2.02
N ASP A 228 -10.50 7.26 0.88
CA ASP A 228 -9.47 6.30 0.47
C ASP A 228 -8.10 6.65 1.05
N TRP A 229 -7.41 5.64 1.57
CA TRP A 229 -6.12 5.76 2.24
C TRP A 229 -5.34 4.46 2.12
N ARG A 230 -4.01 4.53 2.19
CA ARG A 230 -3.09 3.37 2.14
C ARG A 230 -2.79 2.88 3.55
N ALA A 231 -2.50 1.60 3.75
CA ALA A 231 -2.01 1.19 5.07
C ALA A 231 -0.60 1.75 5.32
N LEU A 232 0.38 1.33 4.52
CA LEU A 232 1.74 1.88 4.56
C LEU A 232 2.08 2.53 3.22
N HIS A 233 2.45 3.82 3.28
CA HIS A 233 2.95 4.56 2.13
C HIS A 233 4.42 4.95 2.30
N LEU A 234 5.21 4.78 1.24
CA LEU A 234 6.64 5.05 1.25
C LEU A 234 7.06 6.08 0.17
N THR A 235 8.02 6.93 0.53
CA THR A 235 8.82 7.76 -0.38
C THR A 235 10.25 7.71 0.10
N VAL A 236 10.98 6.69 -0.31
CA VAL A 236 12.19 6.22 0.37
C VAL A 236 13.34 5.96 -0.61
N GLU A 237 14.57 5.94 -0.12
CA GLU A 237 15.73 5.35 -0.80
C GLU A 237 16.60 4.58 0.21
N GLY A 238 17.76 4.07 -0.18
CA GLY A 238 18.68 3.37 0.72
C GLY A 238 18.28 1.93 0.97
N LYS A 239 18.42 1.45 2.21
CA LYS A 239 18.05 0.08 2.59
C LYS A 239 16.70 0.11 3.29
N VAL A 240 15.70 -0.56 2.73
CA VAL A 240 14.34 -0.55 3.29
C VAL A 240 13.91 -1.97 3.59
N LYS A 241 13.40 -2.23 4.78
CA LYS A 241 12.85 -3.53 5.19
C LYS A 241 11.47 -3.39 5.79
N ILE A 242 10.50 -4.07 5.19
CA ILE A 242 9.13 -4.14 5.69
C ILE A 242 8.85 -5.60 6.00
N THR A 243 8.85 -5.97 7.28
CA THR A 243 8.82 -7.37 7.70
C THR A 243 7.87 -7.66 8.85
N ASN A 244 7.39 -8.92 8.92
CA ASN A 244 6.50 -9.38 10.00
C ASN A 244 5.24 -8.52 10.17
N CYS A 245 4.81 -7.81 9.12
CA CYS A 245 3.67 -6.90 9.19
C CYS A 245 2.38 -7.59 8.71
N VAL A 246 1.25 -7.06 9.16
CA VAL A 246 -0.08 -7.47 8.75
C VAL A 246 -0.80 -6.27 8.16
N PHE A 247 -1.25 -6.39 6.91
CA PHE A 247 -2.00 -5.39 6.18
C PHE A 247 -3.40 -5.94 5.93
N VAL A 248 -4.39 -5.47 6.67
CA VAL A 248 -5.73 -6.04 6.65
C VAL A 248 -6.82 -4.97 6.56
N ASN A 249 -7.88 -5.26 5.81
CA ASN A 249 -8.97 -4.31 5.57
C ASN A 249 -8.46 -2.95 5.07
N CYS A 250 -7.58 -2.94 4.06
CA CYS A 250 -7.09 -1.69 3.48
C CYS A 250 -8.06 -1.17 2.42
N ARG A 251 -8.46 0.09 2.52
CA ARG A 251 -9.37 0.71 1.56
C ARG A 251 -8.69 1.10 0.24
N TYR A 252 -7.38 1.22 0.24
CA TYR A 252 -6.57 1.39 -0.96
C TYR A 252 -5.46 0.33 -0.87
N PHE A 253 -4.25 0.59 -1.38
CA PHE A 253 -3.14 -0.35 -1.27
C PHE A 253 -2.77 -0.73 0.18
N GLY A 254 -2.36 -1.98 0.37
CA GLY A 254 -1.72 -2.43 1.62
C GLY A 254 -0.36 -1.76 1.82
N LEU A 255 0.57 -2.05 0.90
CA LEU A 255 1.87 -1.40 0.79
C LEU A 255 1.97 -0.68 -0.55
N GLN A 256 2.21 0.62 -0.53
CA GLN A 256 2.49 1.39 -1.75
C GLN A 256 3.67 2.33 -1.57
N GLY A 257 4.52 2.51 -2.58
CA GLY A 257 5.47 3.61 -2.51
C GLY A 257 6.43 3.77 -3.68
N GLY A 258 7.09 4.93 -3.67
CA GLY A 258 8.18 5.25 -4.57
C GLY A 258 9.53 4.93 -3.91
N MET A 259 10.36 4.19 -4.64
CA MET A 259 11.72 3.83 -4.25
C MET A 259 12.73 4.62 -5.11
N GLY A 260 13.64 5.34 -4.45
CA GLY A 260 14.83 5.93 -5.04
C GLY A 260 15.97 4.92 -5.15
N ALA A 261 17.22 5.39 -5.17
CA ALA A 261 18.37 4.49 -5.27
C ALA A 261 18.52 3.59 -4.02
N GLY A 262 18.67 2.28 -4.21
CA GLY A 262 18.90 1.34 -3.11
C GLY A 262 18.15 0.02 -3.27
N HIS A 263 17.84 -0.60 -2.15
CA HIS A 263 17.16 -1.89 -2.09
C HIS A 263 16.01 -1.86 -1.10
N ILE A 264 14.87 -2.41 -1.50
CA ILE A 264 13.70 -2.61 -0.64
C ILE A 264 13.36 -4.10 -0.55
N GLU A 265 13.23 -4.58 0.67
CA GLU A 265 12.81 -5.94 1.00
C GLU A 265 11.44 -5.87 1.71
N ALA A 266 10.42 -6.45 1.09
CA ALA A 266 9.10 -6.64 1.69
C ALA A 266 8.91 -8.14 1.91
N SER A 267 9.23 -8.61 3.10
CA SER A 267 9.29 -10.04 3.40
C SER A 267 8.56 -10.45 4.66
N ASN A 268 8.07 -11.69 4.70
CA ASN A 268 7.39 -12.22 5.88
C ASN A 268 6.15 -11.41 6.31
N ASN A 269 5.34 -10.92 5.37
CA ASN A 269 4.14 -10.14 5.67
C ASN A 269 2.85 -10.88 5.29
N VAL A 270 1.77 -10.50 5.94
CA VAL A 270 0.42 -10.97 5.65
C VAL A 270 -0.41 -9.83 5.07
N PHE A 271 -1.06 -10.07 3.92
CA PHE A 271 -1.95 -9.12 3.26
C PHE A 271 -3.32 -9.77 3.08
N VAL A 272 -4.38 -9.18 3.64
CA VAL A 272 -5.73 -9.77 3.60
C VAL A 272 -6.79 -8.69 3.39
N ALA A 273 -7.73 -8.88 2.45
CA ALA A 273 -8.85 -7.96 2.26
C ALA A 273 -8.40 -6.52 1.94
N ASN A 274 -7.42 -6.38 1.05
CA ASN A 274 -6.88 -5.08 0.62
C ASN A 274 -7.47 -4.69 -0.74
N ARG A 275 -8.08 -3.51 -0.85
CA ARG A 275 -8.57 -3.00 -2.13
C ARG A 275 -7.40 -2.53 -3.00
N TYR A 276 -7.61 -2.38 -4.30
CA TYR A 276 -6.57 -2.02 -5.27
C TYR A 276 -5.50 -3.11 -5.44
N ALA A 277 -4.45 -3.10 -4.64
CA ALA A 277 -3.49 -4.20 -4.62
C ALA A 277 -2.87 -4.38 -3.23
N ALA A 278 -2.37 -5.57 -2.94
CA ALA A 278 -1.66 -5.79 -1.69
C ALA A 278 -0.30 -5.06 -1.67
N CYS A 279 0.46 -5.10 -2.77
CA CYS A 279 1.75 -4.43 -2.87
C CYS A 279 1.98 -3.76 -4.24
N GLU A 280 2.39 -2.49 -4.23
CA GLU A 280 2.80 -1.73 -5.41
C GLU A 280 3.98 -0.79 -5.10
N ILE A 281 5.16 -1.10 -5.63
CA ILE A 281 6.36 -0.26 -5.44
C ILE A 281 6.99 0.06 -6.79
N TRP A 282 7.20 1.34 -7.10
CA TRP A 282 7.82 1.79 -8.35
C TRP A 282 9.14 2.53 -8.11
N GLY A 283 9.99 2.55 -9.13
CA GLY A 283 11.23 3.33 -9.10
C GLY A 283 10.99 4.80 -9.44
N THR A 284 11.64 5.71 -8.73
CA THR A 284 11.47 7.17 -8.91
C THR A 284 12.65 7.85 -9.60
N LEU A 285 13.67 7.09 -10.02
CA LEU A 285 14.82 7.64 -10.74
C LEU A 285 14.49 7.90 -12.20
N ALA A 286 15.28 8.78 -12.82
CA ALA A 286 15.19 9.05 -14.26
C ALA A 286 15.46 7.76 -15.07
N ALA A 287 14.78 7.64 -16.21
CA ALA A 287 14.93 6.49 -17.10
C ALA A 287 16.41 6.24 -17.46
N GLY A 288 16.83 4.98 -17.43
CA GLY A 288 18.21 4.53 -17.60
C GLY A 288 18.97 4.30 -16.29
N ARG A 289 18.40 4.68 -15.15
CA ARG A 289 18.98 4.46 -13.81
C ARG A 289 18.28 3.37 -13.01
N GLU A 290 17.45 2.55 -13.64
CA GLU A 290 16.68 1.51 -12.97
C GLU A 290 17.59 0.48 -12.27
N ASN A 291 18.84 0.31 -12.74
CA ASN A 291 19.84 -0.59 -12.17
C ASN A 291 20.36 -0.17 -10.79
N GLU A 292 20.01 1.02 -10.33
CA GLU A 292 20.32 1.49 -8.97
C GLU A 292 19.24 1.07 -7.96
N ILE A 293 18.18 0.38 -8.41
CA ILE A 293 17.04 0.00 -7.59
C ILE A 293 16.77 -1.50 -7.72
N SER A 294 16.60 -2.16 -6.58
CA SER A 294 16.11 -3.54 -6.53
C SER A 294 15.04 -3.74 -5.45
N LEU A 295 14.16 -4.72 -5.70
CA LEU A 295 13.06 -5.08 -4.82
C LEU A 295 13.01 -6.59 -4.62
N ASP A 296 12.96 -7.02 -3.36
CA ASP A 296 12.65 -8.39 -2.97
C ASP A 296 11.28 -8.44 -2.30
N PHE A 297 10.38 -9.27 -2.82
CA PHE A 297 9.06 -9.55 -2.26
C PHE A 297 8.94 -11.06 -2.01
N HIS A 298 9.16 -11.50 -0.78
CA HIS A 298 9.22 -12.93 -0.49
C HIS A 298 8.64 -13.38 0.83
N HIS A 299 8.24 -14.65 0.89
CA HIS A 299 7.63 -15.22 2.09
C HIS A 299 6.43 -14.38 2.57
N ASN A 300 5.63 -13.84 1.65
CA ASN A 300 4.40 -13.12 1.99
C ASN A 300 3.18 -13.99 1.70
N THR A 301 2.16 -13.89 2.54
CA THR A 301 0.86 -14.53 2.34
C THR A 301 -0.15 -13.45 1.92
N VAL A 302 -0.67 -13.53 0.69
CA VAL A 302 -1.49 -12.49 0.05
C VAL A 302 -2.84 -13.05 -0.36
N LEU A 303 -3.89 -12.64 0.36
CA LEU A 303 -5.26 -13.13 0.19
C LEU A 303 -6.27 -12.01 -0.05
N PHE A 304 -7.30 -12.31 -0.82
CA PHE A 304 -8.50 -11.47 -0.95
C PHE A 304 -8.20 -10.01 -1.29
N SER A 305 -7.31 -9.74 -2.25
CA SER A 305 -7.26 -8.40 -2.81
C SER A 305 -8.52 -8.10 -3.63
N TRP A 306 -9.01 -6.86 -3.58
CA TRP A 306 -10.30 -6.45 -4.17
C TRP A 306 -10.14 -5.34 -5.22
N PRO A 307 -10.98 -5.35 -6.27
CA PRO A 307 -11.03 -4.28 -7.27
C PRO A 307 -11.52 -2.96 -6.67
N ILE A 308 -11.39 -1.87 -7.44
CA ILE A 308 -11.81 -0.52 -7.00
C ILE A 308 -13.29 -0.51 -6.60
N THR A 309 -14.09 -1.17 -7.44
CA THR A 309 -15.54 -1.16 -7.41
C THR A 309 -16.08 -2.59 -7.42
N LYS A 310 -17.35 -2.75 -7.04
CA LYS A 310 -18.03 -4.06 -7.00
C LYS A 310 -18.34 -4.61 -8.40
N GLU A 311 -17.97 -3.89 -9.45
CA GLU A 311 -18.13 -4.27 -10.85
C GLU A 311 -16.95 -5.10 -11.36
N PHE A 312 -15.85 -5.23 -10.59
CA PHE A 312 -14.69 -6.07 -10.88
C PHE A 312 -13.94 -5.69 -12.18
N GLU A 313 -14.03 -4.42 -12.56
CA GLU A 313 -13.48 -3.93 -13.84
C GLU A 313 -11.95 -3.78 -13.78
N THR A 314 -11.44 -3.24 -12.68
CA THR A 314 -10.02 -2.89 -12.55
C THR A 314 -9.51 -3.06 -11.12
N MET A 315 -8.22 -3.35 -11.04
CA MET A 315 -7.49 -3.68 -9.81
C MET A 315 -7.92 -5.01 -9.17
N GLY A 316 -7.41 -5.32 -7.98
CA GLY A 316 -7.59 -6.61 -7.28
C GLY A 316 -6.38 -7.53 -7.42
N GLN A 317 -5.17 -6.96 -7.54
CA GLN A 317 -3.92 -7.69 -7.69
C GLN A 317 -3.28 -8.00 -6.33
N GLY A 318 -2.62 -9.14 -6.20
CA GLY A 318 -1.72 -9.41 -5.08
C GLY A 318 -0.45 -8.55 -5.18
N PHE A 319 0.38 -8.80 -6.19
CA PHE A 319 1.62 -8.07 -6.43
C PHE A 319 1.65 -7.49 -7.85
N ARG A 320 2.26 -6.31 -8.02
CA ARG A 320 2.42 -5.66 -9.33
C ARG A 320 3.89 -5.41 -9.65
N PHE A 321 4.36 -5.92 -10.78
CA PHE A 321 5.63 -5.52 -11.35
C PHE A 321 5.53 -4.11 -11.94
N MET A 322 5.99 -3.11 -11.19
CA MET A 322 5.98 -1.72 -11.63
C MET A 322 7.23 -1.35 -12.44
N ASN A 323 7.26 -0.13 -12.97
CA ASN A 323 8.38 0.41 -13.74
C ASN A 323 9.43 1.07 -12.84
N GLY A 324 10.59 1.34 -13.43
CA GLY A 324 11.68 2.11 -12.82
C GLY A 324 12.61 1.29 -11.92
N ILE A 325 12.44 -0.04 -11.85
CA ILE A 325 13.26 -0.94 -11.03
C ILE A 325 13.85 -2.02 -11.94
N ARG A 326 15.18 -2.21 -11.91
CA ARG A 326 15.87 -3.17 -12.77
C ARG A 326 15.61 -4.61 -12.35
N THR A 327 15.73 -4.89 -11.06
CA THR A 327 15.66 -6.25 -10.53
C THR A 327 14.56 -6.33 -9.49
N ILE A 328 13.50 -7.08 -9.81
CA ILE A 328 12.39 -7.36 -8.91
C ILE A 328 12.34 -8.88 -8.71
N ASN A 329 12.52 -9.36 -7.49
CA ASN A 329 12.41 -10.78 -7.14
C ASN A 329 11.14 -11.05 -6.34
N VAL A 330 10.29 -11.92 -6.86
CA VAL A 330 9.03 -12.34 -6.23
C VAL A 330 9.11 -13.84 -5.98
N TYR A 331 9.32 -14.26 -4.74
CA TYR A 331 9.56 -15.68 -4.45
C TYR A 331 9.07 -16.19 -3.10
N ASN A 332 8.81 -17.49 -3.00
CA ASN A 332 8.37 -18.14 -1.77
C ASN A 332 7.10 -17.51 -1.17
N ASN A 333 6.26 -16.85 -1.98
CA ASN A 333 4.99 -16.28 -1.53
C ASN A 333 3.85 -17.27 -1.70
N ILE A 334 2.73 -16.98 -1.03
CA ILE A 334 1.42 -17.58 -1.32
C ILE A 334 0.51 -16.47 -1.82
N PHE A 335 0.00 -16.60 -3.04
CA PHE A 335 -1.03 -15.75 -3.61
C PHE A 335 -2.31 -16.55 -3.74
N ALA A 336 -3.30 -16.28 -2.90
CA ALA A 336 -4.52 -17.07 -2.88
C ALA A 336 -5.80 -16.22 -2.87
N PHE A 337 -6.82 -16.64 -3.61
CA PHE A 337 -8.15 -16.03 -3.57
C PHE A 337 -8.14 -14.51 -3.83
N ASN A 338 -7.28 -14.03 -4.72
CA ASN A 338 -7.30 -12.64 -5.15
C ASN A 338 -8.37 -12.43 -6.22
N ALA A 339 -9.16 -11.36 -6.09
CA ALA A 339 -10.33 -11.12 -6.95
C ALA A 339 -9.96 -10.92 -8.43
N ARG A 340 -8.71 -10.51 -8.72
CA ARG A 340 -8.18 -10.43 -10.09
C ARG A 340 -7.00 -11.36 -10.30
N CYS A 341 -5.82 -11.05 -9.76
CA CYS A 341 -4.65 -11.89 -9.98
C CYS A 341 -3.75 -12.02 -8.78
N GLY A 342 -2.98 -13.12 -8.72
CA GLY A 342 -1.89 -13.25 -7.77
C GLY A 342 -0.79 -12.23 -8.08
N VAL A 343 -0.32 -12.22 -9.32
CA VAL A 343 0.76 -11.35 -9.80
C VAL A 343 0.38 -10.70 -11.13
N GLU A 344 0.69 -9.41 -11.29
CA GLU A 344 0.48 -8.65 -12.53
C GLU A 344 1.82 -8.19 -13.13
N ARG A 345 1.99 -8.42 -14.44
CA ARG A 345 3.14 -7.96 -15.23
C ARG A 345 2.75 -6.99 -16.37
N CYS A 346 1.78 -6.12 -16.10
CA CYS A 346 1.18 -5.22 -17.11
C CYS A 346 1.85 -3.83 -17.24
N ARG A 347 2.97 -3.57 -16.53
CA ARG A 347 3.72 -2.32 -16.65
C ARG A 347 5.05 -2.56 -17.36
N TYR A 348 5.17 -1.96 -18.54
CA TYR A 348 6.34 -2.02 -19.42
C TYR A 348 7.05 -0.68 -19.43
N GLU A 349 8.37 -0.69 -19.50
CA GLU A 349 9.15 0.52 -19.65
C GLU A 349 8.84 1.20 -20.99
N ASN A 350 8.75 2.54 -20.98
CA ASN A 350 8.46 3.32 -22.18
C ASN A 350 9.52 3.14 -23.28
N LYS A 351 10.77 2.87 -22.87
CA LYS A 351 11.92 2.67 -23.73
C LYS A 351 12.22 1.18 -23.88
N LYS A 352 12.13 0.67 -25.11
CA LYS A 352 12.33 -0.76 -25.42
C LYS A 352 13.71 -1.27 -24.98
N GLU A 353 14.74 -0.43 -25.03
CA GLU A 353 16.08 -0.79 -24.59
C GLU A 353 16.18 -1.01 -23.07
N TYR A 354 15.36 -0.31 -22.27
CA TYR A 354 15.33 -0.49 -20.81
C TYR A 354 14.38 -1.63 -20.41
N GLU A 355 13.31 -1.83 -21.17
CA GLU A 355 12.40 -2.98 -20.99
C GLU A 355 13.15 -4.31 -21.12
N LYS A 356 14.01 -4.45 -22.14
CA LYS A 356 14.85 -5.65 -22.35
C LYS A 356 15.80 -5.96 -21.19
N LEU A 357 16.10 -4.96 -20.38
CA LEU A 357 17.00 -5.09 -19.23
C LEU A 357 16.21 -5.36 -17.93
N LYS A 358 14.89 -5.20 -17.93
CA LYS A 358 14.05 -5.40 -16.74
C LYS A 358 14.01 -6.87 -16.37
N GLN A 359 14.35 -7.17 -15.13
CA GLN A 359 14.36 -8.51 -14.57
C GLN A 359 13.14 -8.68 -13.67
N SER A 360 12.06 -9.20 -14.25
CA SER A 360 10.82 -9.51 -13.53
C SER A 360 10.90 -10.97 -13.09
N ASN A 361 11.61 -11.22 -11.99
CA ASN A 361 11.82 -12.58 -11.48
C ASN A 361 10.62 -13.03 -10.64
N LEU A 362 10.05 -14.19 -10.98
CA LEU A 362 8.91 -14.78 -10.27
C LEU A 362 9.18 -16.28 -10.12
N TYR A 363 9.57 -16.77 -8.95
CA TYR A 363 10.00 -18.17 -8.79
C TYR A 363 9.62 -18.73 -7.43
N ASN A 364 9.38 -20.05 -7.35
CA ASN A 364 8.99 -20.72 -6.09
C ASN A 364 7.77 -20.08 -5.40
N ASN A 365 6.72 -19.68 -6.12
CA ASN A 365 5.49 -19.19 -5.48
C ASN A 365 4.36 -20.23 -5.56
N TYR A 366 3.45 -20.14 -4.59
CA TYR A 366 2.19 -20.87 -4.59
C TYR A 366 1.04 -19.98 -5.04
N PHE A 367 0.18 -20.52 -5.89
CA PHE A 367 -1.04 -19.88 -6.36
C PHE A 367 -2.26 -20.75 -6.07
N LEU A 368 -3.37 -20.15 -5.63
CA LEU A 368 -4.60 -20.89 -5.33
C LEU A 368 -5.84 -20.03 -5.49
N GLY A 369 -6.78 -20.39 -6.37
CA GLY A 369 -8.11 -19.78 -6.42
C GLY A 369 -8.13 -18.29 -6.75
N ASN A 370 -7.06 -17.74 -7.34
CA ASN A 370 -7.09 -16.41 -7.96
C ASN A 370 -7.89 -16.47 -9.26
N MET A 371 -8.43 -15.35 -9.73
CA MET A 371 -9.01 -15.31 -11.08
C MET A 371 -7.92 -15.56 -12.15
N TYR A 372 -6.75 -14.93 -12.01
CA TYR A 372 -5.52 -15.21 -12.76
C TYR A 372 -4.35 -15.48 -11.83
N ASP A 373 -3.45 -16.39 -12.18
CA ASP A 373 -2.24 -16.60 -11.37
C ASP A 373 -1.23 -15.51 -11.67
N LEU A 374 -0.82 -15.44 -12.93
CA LEU A 374 -0.05 -14.34 -13.51
C LEU A 374 -0.87 -13.66 -14.63
N GLU A 375 -1.08 -12.35 -14.51
CA GLU A 375 -1.71 -11.54 -15.56
C GLU A 375 -0.65 -10.79 -16.38
N ILE A 376 -0.68 -10.94 -17.70
CA ILE A 376 0.19 -10.24 -18.67
C ILE A 376 -0.68 -9.39 -19.60
N CYS A 377 -0.26 -8.16 -19.89
CA CYS A 377 -1.02 -7.22 -20.72
C CYS A 377 -0.20 -6.76 -21.93
N ASP A 378 -0.01 -7.66 -22.89
CA ASP A 378 0.69 -7.41 -24.15
C ASP A 378 -0.24 -6.87 -25.27
N SER A 379 -1.56 -7.00 -25.07
CA SER A 379 -2.61 -6.67 -26.03
C SER A 379 -3.82 -6.02 -25.35
N SER A 380 -4.91 -5.82 -26.10
CA SER A 380 -6.16 -5.26 -25.56
C SER A 380 -6.88 -6.19 -24.58
N VAL A 381 -6.53 -7.47 -24.55
CA VAL A 381 -7.11 -8.47 -23.64
C VAL A 381 -5.98 -9.07 -22.80
N PRO A 382 -6.05 -8.97 -21.45
CA PRO A 382 -5.04 -9.59 -20.60
C PRO A 382 -5.00 -11.11 -20.77
N ILE A 383 -3.79 -11.67 -20.68
CA ILE A 383 -3.53 -13.10 -20.71
C ILE A 383 -3.38 -13.61 -19.28
N ASN A 384 -4.07 -14.70 -18.97
CA ASN A 384 -3.79 -15.49 -17.77
C ASN A 384 -2.72 -16.53 -18.09
N VAL A 385 -1.63 -16.51 -17.33
CA VAL A 385 -0.63 -17.57 -17.33
C VAL A 385 -0.82 -18.38 -16.04
N PRO A 386 -1.37 -19.60 -16.12
CA PRO A 386 -1.50 -20.48 -14.95
C PRO A 386 -0.14 -20.76 -14.32
N ALA A 387 -0.10 -21.01 -13.01
CA ALA A 387 1.13 -21.21 -12.27
C ALA A 387 2.06 -22.28 -12.88
N SER A 388 1.49 -23.35 -13.45
CA SER A 388 2.23 -24.44 -14.11
C SER A 388 2.90 -24.06 -15.44
N ARG A 389 2.58 -22.90 -16.00
CA ARG A 389 3.09 -22.42 -17.29
C ARG A 389 3.85 -21.09 -17.18
N ILE A 390 4.15 -20.62 -15.97
CA ILE A 390 4.88 -19.34 -15.78
C ILE A 390 6.26 -19.38 -16.43
N GLU A 391 6.90 -20.55 -16.56
CA GLU A 391 8.16 -20.70 -17.29
C GLU A 391 8.08 -20.39 -18.79
N GLU A 392 6.87 -20.40 -19.36
CA GLU A 392 6.63 -20.07 -20.77
C GLU A 392 6.39 -18.57 -21.00
N ALA A 393 6.27 -17.77 -19.93
CA ALA A 393 6.06 -16.32 -20.03
C ALA A 393 7.38 -15.58 -20.29
N GLU A 394 7.58 -15.08 -21.50
CA GLU A 394 8.81 -14.38 -21.91
C GLU A 394 9.07 -13.07 -21.13
N GLU A 395 8.01 -12.47 -20.55
CA GLU A 395 8.10 -11.27 -19.71
C GLU A 395 8.69 -11.55 -18.32
N ILE A 396 8.75 -12.82 -17.90
CA ILE A 396 9.29 -13.25 -16.61
C ILE A 396 10.71 -13.78 -16.80
N GLY A 397 11.62 -13.31 -15.97
CA GLY A 397 12.99 -13.80 -15.97
C GLY A 397 14.02 -12.79 -15.45
N PRO A 398 15.28 -13.23 -15.26
CA PRO A 398 15.81 -14.56 -15.61
C PRO A 398 15.45 -15.73 -14.69
N LYS A 399 14.81 -15.52 -13.52
CA LYS A 399 14.38 -16.60 -12.62
C LYS A 399 12.87 -16.78 -12.68
N TYR A 400 12.41 -17.96 -13.07
CA TYR A 400 11.00 -18.27 -13.30
C TYR A 400 10.56 -19.66 -12.79
N GLU A 401 11.48 -20.47 -12.27
CA GLU A 401 11.20 -21.86 -11.97
C GLU A 401 10.42 -22.07 -10.65
N GLY A 402 9.79 -23.23 -10.52
CA GLY A 402 9.23 -23.71 -9.25
C GLY A 402 7.93 -23.04 -8.80
N ASN A 403 7.36 -22.15 -9.61
CA ASN A 403 5.97 -21.70 -9.42
C ASN A 403 5.00 -22.86 -9.69
N LYS A 404 3.96 -22.93 -8.88
CA LYS A 404 3.03 -24.05 -8.91
C LYS A 404 1.70 -23.68 -8.28
N GLU A 405 0.67 -24.37 -8.73
CA GLU A 405 -0.59 -24.43 -8.01
C GLU A 405 -0.33 -25.01 -6.62
N MET A 406 -0.95 -24.41 -5.61
CA MET A 406 -0.80 -24.87 -4.25
C MET A 406 -1.53 -26.20 -4.06
N PRO A 407 -0.85 -27.27 -3.62
CA PRO A 407 -1.55 -28.48 -3.23
C PRO A 407 -2.47 -28.18 -2.05
N PHE A 408 -3.53 -28.98 -1.89
CA PHE A 408 -4.40 -28.86 -0.73
C PHE A 408 -3.58 -28.96 0.56
N ASP A 409 -3.67 -27.93 1.40
CA ASP A 409 -3.00 -27.85 2.69
C ASP A 409 -4.04 -27.53 3.76
N GLN A 410 -4.32 -28.52 4.60
CA GLN A 410 -5.32 -28.38 5.66
C GLN A 410 -4.97 -27.28 6.67
N SER A 411 -3.68 -27.09 6.98
CA SER A 411 -3.21 -26.08 7.94
C SER A 411 -3.45 -24.68 7.38
N PHE A 412 -3.15 -24.47 6.10
CA PHE A 412 -3.42 -23.22 5.41
C PHE A 412 -4.92 -22.90 5.36
N ILE A 413 -5.75 -23.84 4.90
CA ILE A 413 -7.19 -23.62 4.82
C ILE A 413 -7.80 -23.36 6.20
N SER A 414 -7.33 -24.05 7.25
CA SER A 414 -7.80 -23.84 8.63
C SER A 414 -7.33 -22.53 9.25
N ALA A 415 -6.26 -21.92 8.72
CA ALA A 415 -5.79 -20.61 9.17
C ALA A 415 -6.62 -19.44 8.61
N ILE A 416 -7.34 -19.66 7.51
CA ILE A 416 -8.24 -18.66 6.89
C ILE A 416 -9.57 -18.63 7.64
N ASP A 417 -10.17 -17.44 7.76
CA ASP A 417 -11.54 -17.32 8.28
C ASP A 417 -12.54 -18.07 7.39
N ALA A 418 -13.15 -19.13 7.93
CA ALA A 418 -14.00 -20.03 7.16
C ALA A 418 -15.27 -19.35 6.58
N PRO A 419 -16.02 -18.51 7.35
CA PRO A 419 -17.11 -17.73 6.79
C PRO A 419 -16.71 -16.84 5.61
N TYR A 420 -15.57 -16.16 5.72
CA TYR A 420 -15.06 -15.29 4.67
C TYR A 420 -14.63 -16.09 3.43
N LEU A 421 -13.87 -17.17 3.61
CA LEU A 421 -13.44 -18.06 2.53
C LEU A 421 -14.65 -18.62 1.77
N LYS A 422 -15.64 -19.15 2.50
CA LYS A 422 -16.88 -19.66 1.91
C LYS A 422 -17.57 -18.59 1.07
N GLY A 423 -17.74 -17.38 1.63
CA GLY A 423 -18.36 -16.27 0.92
C GLY A 423 -17.62 -15.89 -0.37
N PHE A 424 -16.28 -15.95 -0.36
CA PHE A 424 -15.46 -15.66 -1.53
C PHE A 424 -15.56 -16.77 -2.58
N THR A 425 -15.46 -18.04 -2.18
CA THR A 425 -15.55 -19.18 -3.12
C THR A 425 -16.93 -19.34 -3.75
N GLU A 426 -17.97 -18.82 -3.09
CA GLU A 426 -19.35 -18.81 -3.59
C GLU A 426 -19.74 -17.44 -4.21
N LEU A 427 -18.76 -16.59 -4.51
CA LEU A 427 -19.00 -15.24 -5.04
C LEU A 427 -19.77 -15.28 -6.36
N LYS A 428 -20.81 -14.46 -6.44
CA LYS A 428 -21.66 -14.29 -7.63
C LYS A 428 -21.80 -12.82 -7.97
N ILE A 429 -21.65 -12.51 -9.25
CA ILE A 429 -21.94 -11.20 -9.83
C ILE A 429 -23.13 -11.37 -10.76
N SER A 430 -24.13 -10.50 -10.62
CA SER A 430 -25.30 -10.47 -11.50
C SER A 430 -25.54 -9.06 -11.99
N THR A 431 -25.70 -8.92 -13.30
CA THR A 431 -25.99 -7.66 -13.98
C THR A 431 -27.36 -7.78 -14.63
N SER A 432 -28.23 -6.81 -14.38
CA SER A 432 -29.55 -6.71 -15.00
C SER A 432 -29.62 -5.40 -15.78
N GLU A 433 -30.04 -5.48 -17.04
CA GLU A 433 -30.16 -4.33 -17.92
C GLU A 433 -31.64 -4.14 -18.29
N SER A 434 -32.10 -2.90 -18.28
CA SER A 434 -33.43 -2.52 -18.73
C SER A 434 -33.32 -1.41 -19.76
N TYR A 435 -33.85 -1.70 -20.95
CA TYR A 435 -33.93 -0.77 -22.06
C TYR A 435 -35.34 -0.81 -22.63
N ASP A 436 -36.01 0.33 -22.60
CA ASP A 436 -37.32 0.50 -23.24
C ASP A 436 -37.18 1.50 -24.40
N ALA A 437 -37.08 0.95 -25.60
CA ALA A 437 -37.04 1.70 -26.85
C ALA A 437 -38.27 2.60 -27.05
N ASN A 438 -39.39 2.24 -26.43
CA ASN A 438 -40.67 2.92 -26.53
C ASN A 438 -40.94 3.88 -25.37
N SER A 439 -40.01 3.99 -24.41
CA SER A 439 -40.13 5.00 -23.37
C SER A 439 -40.15 6.40 -23.98
N SER A 440 -40.91 7.31 -23.39
CA SER A 440 -41.04 8.69 -23.90
C SER A 440 -39.68 9.38 -24.06
N ALA A 441 -38.73 9.10 -23.17
CA ALA A 441 -37.36 9.61 -23.24
C ALA A 441 -36.60 9.06 -24.47
N ASN A 442 -36.72 7.76 -24.75
CA ASN A 442 -36.01 7.13 -25.88
C ASN A 442 -36.65 7.44 -27.24
N GLN A 443 -37.97 7.60 -27.28
CA GLN A 443 -38.66 8.13 -28.46
C GLN A 443 -38.23 9.56 -28.77
N LEU A 444 -38.13 10.43 -27.74
CA LEU A 444 -37.64 11.80 -27.88
C LEU A 444 -36.18 11.83 -28.32
N ASN A 445 -35.30 11.07 -27.67
CA ASN A 445 -33.88 11.01 -28.03
C ASN A 445 -33.71 10.57 -29.48
N ARG A 446 -34.47 9.56 -29.92
CA ARG A 446 -34.45 9.11 -31.32
C ARG A 446 -34.89 10.20 -32.29
N PHE A 447 -35.98 10.90 -31.97
CA PHE A 447 -36.45 12.03 -32.79
C PHE A 447 -35.41 13.16 -32.88
N LEU A 448 -34.69 13.43 -31.79
CA LEU A 448 -33.64 14.45 -31.73
C LEU A 448 -32.27 13.98 -32.25
N GLY A 449 -32.13 12.73 -32.67
CA GLY A 449 -30.83 12.15 -33.06
C GLY A 449 -29.85 11.99 -31.89
N LEU A 450 -30.34 11.93 -30.66
CA LEU A 450 -29.57 11.74 -29.43
C LEU A 450 -29.46 10.25 -29.07
N ASN A 451 -28.49 9.93 -28.22
CA ASN A 451 -28.33 8.58 -27.67
C ASN A 451 -29.52 8.19 -26.79
N GLN A 452 -30.05 6.99 -26.99
CA GLN A 452 -31.07 6.41 -26.13
C GLN A 452 -30.45 5.97 -24.79
N GLN A 453 -31.28 5.91 -23.76
CA GLN A 453 -30.89 5.63 -22.38
C GLN A 453 -31.47 4.29 -21.91
N GLY A 454 -30.73 3.60 -21.05
CA GLY A 454 -31.16 2.40 -20.35
C GLY A 454 -30.63 2.43 -18.92
N THR A 455 -31.02 1.45 -18.11
CA THR A 455 -30.50 1.27 -16.75
C THR A 455 -29.79 -0.07 -16.65
N SER A 456 -28.65 -0.10 -15.97
CA SER A 456 -27.94 -1.33 -15.62
C SER A 456 -27.77 -1.38 -14.10
N THR A 457 -28.04 -2.54 -13.50
CA THR A 457 -27.89 -2.77 -12.06
C THR A 457 -27.02 -3.99 -11.82
N THR A 458 -25.85 -3.76 -11.22
CA THR A 458 -24.93 -4.81 -10.76
C THR A 458 -25.15 -5.12 -9.27
N ARG A 459 -25.30 -6.41 -8.96
CA ARG A 459 -25.36 -6.98 -7.60
C ARG A 459 -24.26 -8.01 -7.44
N VAL A 460 -23.66 -8.02 -6.25
CA VAL A 460 -22.61 -8.96 -5.86
C VAL A 460 -22.98 -9.63 -4.55
N SER A 461 -22.67 -10.92 -4.41
CA SER A 461 -22.88 -11.62 -3.13
C SER A 461 -21.84 -11.27 -2.08
N MET A 462 -20.67 -10.77 -2.49
CA MET A 462 -19.58 -10.34 -1.62
C MET A 462 -18.71 -9.30 -2.34
N PHE A 463 -18.26 -8.26 -1.63
CA PHE A 463 -17.26 -7.32 -2.13
C PHE A 463 -16.57 -6.59 -0.98
N ALA A 464 -15.29 -6.91 -0.79
CA ALA A 464 -14.43 -6.26 0.20
C ALA A 464 -15.08 -6.12 1.58
N ASN A 465 -15.85 -7.13 2.02
CA ASN A 465 -16.43 -7.17 3.36
C ASN A 465 -15.31 -7.12 4.41
N LYS A 466 -15.61 -6.67 5.62
CA LYS A 466 -14.62 -6.65 6.73
C LYS A 466 -14.15 -8.08 7.07
N TYR A 467 -12.84 -8.29 6.98
CA TYR A 467 -12.17 -9.49 7.45
C TYR A 467 -11.82 -9.36 8.95
N PRO A 468 -11.98 -10.42 9.76
CA PRO A 468 -11.56 -10.42 11.17
C PRO A 468 -10.02 -10.31 11.28
N TRP A 469 -9.51 -9.14 11.63
CA TRP A 469 -8.06 -8.85 11.57
C TRP A 469 -7.22 -9.78 12.45
N GLU A 470 -7.76 -10.26 13.57
CA GLU A 470 -7.09 -11.24 14.43
C GLU A 470 -6.82 -12.55 13.69
N LYS A 471 -7.78 -13.00 12.86
CA LYS A 471 -7.64 -14.23 12.07
C LYS A 471 -6.58 -14.11 10.99
N ALA A 472 -6.31 -12.90 10.48
CA ALA A 472 -5.25 -12.71 9.48
C ALA A 472 -3.89 -13.13 10.04
N ARG A 473 -3.69 -12.96 11.35
CA ARG A 473 -2.43 -13.30 12.04
C ARG A 473 -2.18 -14.81 12.12
N ASN A 474 -3.22 -15.64 12.01
CA ASN A 474 -3.08 -17.10 11.98
C ASN A 474 -2.33 -17.59 10.73
N LEU A 475 -2.18 -16.74 9.71
CA LEU A 475 -1.48 -17.07 8.47
C LEU A 475 0.05 -17.11 8.64
N PHE A 476 0.60 -16.58 9.74
CA PHE A 476 2.01 -16.74 10.06
C PHE A 476 2.33 -18.21 10.37
N GLY A 477 3.25 -18.79 9.61
CA GLY A 477 3.70 -20.17 9.78
C GLY A 477 2.71 -21.22 9.30
N ALA A 478 1.65 -20.82 8.58
CA ALA A 478 0.61 -21.74 8.11
C ALA A 478 1.14 -22.77 7.10
N VAL A 479 2.14 -22.40 6.29
CA VAL A 479 2.81 -23.28 5.34
C VAL A 479 4.31 -23.12 5.49
N LYS A 480 5.02 -24.23 5.69
CA LYS A 480 6.47 -24.21 5.90
C LYS A 480 7.21 -23.82 4.62
N GLY A 481 8.05 -22.78 4.70
CA GLY A 481 8.92 -22.34 3.61
C GLY A 481 8.24 -21.52 2.50
N TYR A 482 6.93 -21.32 2.57
CA TYR A 482 6.16 -20.51 1.63
C TYR A 482 5.16 -19.63 2.38
N GLY A 483 4.93 -18.42 1.87
CA GLY A 483 4.11 -17.44 2.55
C GLY A 483 4.77 -16.93 3.83
N ALA A 484 4.00 -16.17 4.62
CA ALA A 484 4.44 -15.66 5.90
C ALA A 484 4.78 -16.80 6.86
N GLN A 485 6.00 -16.79 7.36
CA GLN A 485 6.57 -17.72 8.35
C GLN A 485 6.40 -17.15 9.76
N THR A 486 6.42 -18.03 10.76
CA THR A 486 6.42 -17.60 12.17
C THR A 486 7.62 -16.69 12.44
N PRO A 487 7.41 -15.42 12.84
CA PRO A 487 8.49 -14.51 13.20
C PRO A 487 9.39 -15.07 14.30
N GLU A 488 10.69 -14.82 14.21
CA GLU A 488 11.63 -15.16 15.27
C GLU A 488 11.36 -14.34 16.53
N LYS A 489 11.39 -15.02 17.69
CA LYS A 489 11.32 -14.39 19.01
C LYS A 489 12.68 -13.81 19.38
N LYS A 490 12.70 -12.63 20.00
CA LYS A 490 13.94 -11.95 20.41
C LYS A 490 13.90 -11.46 21.84
#